data_AF-A0A524C4X4-F1
#
_entry.id   AF-A0A524C4X4-F1
#
_cell.length_a   1.000
_cell.length_b   1.000
_cell.length_c   1.000
_cell.angle_alpha   90.00
_cell.angle_beta   90.00
_cell.angle_gamma   90.00
#
_symmetry.space_group_name_H-M   'P 1'
#
loop_
_entity.id
_entity.type
_entity.pdbx_description
1 polymer ?
#
loop_
_entity_poly.entity_id
_entity_poly.type
_entity_poly.pdbx_seq_one_letter_code
_entity_poly.pdbx_strand_id
1 'polypeptide(L)'
;MLSESEYGMSLPVPPNVKVEDIMMFLQRGHGYSWLVVAKTPVSMVLGRTSRTELPDLVILNEIVYSSKSSETLRERFGAMLDHLERQATGGA
;
A
#
# COMPACT_ATOMS: atom_id res chain seq x y z
N MET A 1 -2.64 -23.37 16.96
CA MET A 1 -1.49 -22.63 16.41
C MET A 1 -1.90 -22.25 15.00
N LEU A 2 -2.36 -21.01 14.80
CA LEU A 2 -2.80 -20.52 13.49
C LEU A 2 -1.55 -20.26 12.65
N SER A 3 -1.48 -20.78 11.42
CA SER A 3 -0.29 -20.69 10.58
C SER A 3 -0.07 -19.25 10.12
N GLU A 4 1.19 -18.84 9.99
CA GLU A 4 1.59 -17.49 9.53
C GLU A 4 0.97 -17.08 8.18
N SER A 5 0.43 -18.03 7.41
CA SER A 5 -0.31 -17.80 6.16
C SER A 5 -1.65 -17.08 6.33
N GLU A 6 -2.19 -16.96 7.55
CA GLU A 6 -3.45 -16.26 7.82
C GLU A 6 -3.26 -14.76 8.13
N TYR A 7 -2.03 -14.32 8.38
CA TYR A 7 -1.72 -12.92 8.58
C TYR A 7 -1.44 -12.29 7.21
N GLY A 8 -2.19 -11.23 6.90
CA GLY A 8 -2.03 -10.45 5.68
C GLY A 8 -0.58 -9.99 5.43
N MET A 9 -0.32 -9.41 4.27
CA MET A 9 0.99 -8.88 3.95
C MET A 9 1.20 -7.51 4.61
N SER A 10 2.39 -7.28 5.17
CA SER A 10 2.88 -5.94 5.52
C SER A 10 4.22 -5.64 4.82
N LEU A 11 4.37 -4.39 4.37
CA LEU A 11 5.58 -3.86 3.74
C LEU A 11 5.83 -2.42 4.22
N PRO A 12 7.07 -2.09 4.63
CA PRO A 12 7.41 -0.71 4.97
C PRO A 12 7.41 0.17 3.72
N VAL A 13 6.93 1.40 3.87
CA VAL A 13 7.05 2.46 2.86
C VAL A 13 8.46 3.06 2.98
N PRO A 14 9.22 3.19 1.89
CA PRO A 14 10.51 3.85 1.93
C PRO A 14 10.36 5.34 2.31
N PRO A 15 11.30 5.93 3.06
CA PRO A 15 11.14 7.26 3.67
C PRO A 15 10.98 8.42 2.68
N ASN A 16 11.39 8.23 1.42
CA ASN A 16 11.25 9.23 0.36
C ASN A 16 9.97 9.07 -0.46
N VAL A 17 9.18 8.02 -0.21
CA VAL A 17 7.94 7.73 -0.93
C VAL A 17 6.77 8.31 -0.15
N LYS A 18 6.00 9.22 -0.77
CA LYS A 18 4.80 9.76 -0.15
C LYS A 18 3.64 8.80 -0.30
N VAL A 19 2.78 8.73 0.71
CA VAL A 19 1.54 7.93 0.68
C VAL A 19 0.67 8.31 -0.53
N GLU A 20 0.61 9.59 -0.87
CA GLU A 20 -0.11 10.09 -2.04
C GLU A 20 0.39 9.49 -3.36
N ASP A 21 1.68 9.24 -3.50
CA ASP A 21 2.26 8.66 -4.72
C ASP A 21 1.85 7.19 -4.87
N ILE A 22 1.85 6.44 -3.76
CA ILE A 22 1.32 5.07 -3.71
C ILE A 22 -0.17 5.06 -4.09
N MET A 23 -0.95 5.98 -3.52
CA MET A 23 -2.38 6.11 -3.80
C MET A 23 -2.64 6.37 -5.28
N MET A 24 -1.93 7.33 -5.88
CA MET A 24 -2.06 7.66 -7.29
C MET A 24 -1.65 6.51 -8.20
N PHE A 25 -0.54 5.83 -7.89
CA PHE A 25 -0.04 4.71 -8.69
C PHE A 25 -1.07 3.58 -8.76
N LEU A 26 -1.60 3.15 -7.61
CA LEU A 26 -2.57 2.07 -7.52
C LEU A 26 -3.96 2.49 -8.03
N GLN A 27 -4.35 3.75 -7.89
CA GLN A 27 -5.58 4.26 -8.48
C GLN A 27 -5.53 4.18 -10.00
N ARG A 28 -4.42 4.60 -10.63
CA ARG A 28 -4.26 4.60 -12.10
C ARG A 28 -4.01 3.22 -12.67
N GLY A 29 -3.14 2.42 -12.04
CA GLY A 29 -2.73 1.12 -12.56
C GLY A 29 -3.64 -0.04 -12.18
N HIS A 30 -4.35 0.06 -11.05
CA HIS A 30 -5.06 -1.06 -10.44
C HIS A 30 -6.52 -0.73 -10.05
N GLY A 31 -7.01 0.47 -10.38
CA GLY A 31 -8.40 0.88 -10.15
C GLY A 31 -8.77 1.01 -8.68
N TYR A 32 -7.80 1.27 -7.81
CA TYR A 32 -8.07 1.52 -6.40
C TYR A 32 -8.82 2.83 -6.20
N SER A 33 -9.75 2.82 -5.26
CA SER A 33 -10.40 3.98 -4.67
C SER A 33 -10.02 4.09 -3.20
N TRP A 34 -9.92 5.32 -2.70
CA TRP A 34 -9.34 5.60 -1.40
C TRP A 34 -10.32 6.30 -0.47
N LEU A 35 -10.30 5.90 0.80
CA LEU A 35 -10.92 6.61 1.91
C LEU A 35 -9.82 7.04 2.89
N VAL A 36 -9.60 8.34 3.01
CA VAL A 36 -8.68 8.90 4.00
C VAL A 36 -9.42 8.99 5.34
N VAL A 37 -8.98 8.20 6.31
CA VAL A 37 -9.61 8.13 7.64
C VAL A 37 -9.05 9.21 8.56
N ALA A 38 -7.72 9.34 8.58
CA ALA A 38 -7.03 10.35 9.37
C ALA A 38 -5.74 10.77 8.65
N LYS A 39 -5.39 12.06 8.76
CA LYS A 39 -4.11 12.59 8.26
C LYS A 39 -3.11 12.85 9.38
N THR A 40 -3.59 13.13 10.59
CA THR A 40 -2.78 13.40 11.79
C THR A 40 -3.51 12.94 13.05
N PRO A 41 -2.79 12.57 14.14
CA PRO A 41 -1.34 12.37 14.21
C PRO A 41 -0.88 11.05 13.58
N VAL A 42 -1.82 10.13 13.32
CA VAL A 42 -1.58 8.84 12.66
C VAL A 42 -2.23 8.90 11.29
N SER A 43 -1.42 8.76 10.24
CA SER A 43 -1.95 8.73 8.87
C SER A 43 -2.58 7.38 8.61
N MET A 44 -3.84 7.36 8.19
CA MET A 44 -4.55 6.13 7.87
C MET A 44 -5.40 6.31 6.62
N VAL A 45 -5.13 5.47 5.62
CA VAL A 45 -5.86 5.44 4.35
C VAL A 45 -6.30 4.01 4.05
N LEU A 46 -7.55 3.86 3.63
CA LEU A 46 -8.16 2.58 3.26
C LEU A 46 -8.33 2.53 1.74
N GLY A 47 -7.77 1.50 1.11
CA GLY A 47 -7.86 1.25 -0.32
C GLY A 47 -8.76 0.06 -0.61
N ARG A 48 -9.60 0.21 -1.65
CA ARG A 48 -10.38 -0.89 -2.21
C ARG A 48 -10.40 -0.83 -3.73
N THR A 49 -10.54 -1.98 -4.37
CA THR A 49 -10.88 -2.06 -5.79
C THR A 49 -12.40 -2.07 -5.99
N SER A 50 -12.89 -1.85 -7.21
CA SER A 50 -14.33 -1.96 -7.54
C SER A 50 -14.91 -3.38 -7.39
N ARG A 51 -14.06 -4.38 -7.13
CA ARG A 51 -14.45 -5.79 -7.02
C ARG A 51 -14.79 -6.20 -5.59
N THR A 52 -14.50 -5.38 -4.59
CA THR A 52 -14.69 -5.70 -3.17
C THR A 52 -15.46 -4.58 -2.47
N GLU A 53 -16.40 -4.95 -1.60
CA GLU A 53 -17.11 -3.97 -0.78
C GLU A 53 -16.24 -3.45 0.36
N LEU A 54 -15.38 -4.33 0.89
CA LEU A 54 -14.45 -4.05 1.98
C LEU A 54 -13.08 -3.59 1.45
N PRO A 55 -12.38 -2.70 2.18
CA PRO A 55 -10.97 -2.39 1.95
C PRO A 55 -10.11 -3.64 2.05
N ASP A 56 -9.27 -3.86 1.04
CA ASP A 56 -8.26 -4.92 1.03
C ASP A 56 -6.84 -4.40 1.17
N LEU A 57 -6.66 -3.07 1.16
CA LEU A 57 -5.41 -2.39 1.45
C LEU A 57 -5.59 -1.34 2.55
N VAL A 58 -4.62 -1.25 3.46
CA VAL A 58 -4.53 -0.19 4.47
C VAL A 58 -3.13 0.39 4.43
N ILE A 59 -3.01 1.71 4.36
CA ILE A 59 -1.74 2.40 4.57
C ILE A 59 -1.85 3.08 5.93
N LEU A 60 -1.03 2.65 6.88
CA LEU A 60 -1.00 3.17 8.25
C LEU A 60 0.40 3.69 8.53
N ASN A 61 0.53 5.01 8.66
CA ASN A 61 1.80 5.72 8.67
C ASN A 61 2.65 5.30 7.45
N GLU A 62 3.84 4.77 7.70
CA GLU A 62 4.81 4.32 6.70
C GLU A 62 4.74 2.80 6.47
N ILE A 63 3.57 2.18 6.59
CA ILE A 63 3.40 0.73 6.37
C ILE A 63 2.17 0.47 5.49
N VAL A 64 2.38 -0.30 4.43
CA VAL A 64 1.32 -0.86 3.58
C VAL A 64 0.94 -2.23 4.12
N TYR A 65 -0.35 -2.41 4.43
CA TYR A 65 -0.96 -3.67 4.80
C TYR A 65 -1.94 -4.13 3.72
N SER A 66 -1.95 -5.42 3.44
CA SER A 66 -2.95 -6.08 2.58
C SER A 66 -3.57 -7.23 3.35
N SER A 67 -4.90 -7.38 3.29
CA SER A 67 -5.59 -8.52 3.88
C SER A 67 -5.26 -9.84 3.17
N LYS A 68 -4.76 -9.77 1.93
CA LYS A 68 -4.29 -10.92 1.15
C LYS A 68 -2.79 -11.13 1.41
N SER A 69 -2.41 -12.38 1.65
CA SER A 69 -1.03 -12.82 1.77
C SER A 69 -0.70 -13.76 0.60
N SER A 70 0.14 -13.28 -0.33
CA SER A 70 0.77 -14.14 -1.33
C SER A 70 2.14 -13.59 -1.70
N GLU A 71 3.09 -14.48 -2.02
CA GLU A 71 4.45 -14.09 -2.39
C GLU A 71 4.45 -13.17 -3.62
N THR A 72 3.64 -13.51 -4.63
CA THR A 72 3.48 -12.68 -5.83
C THR A 72 2.97 -11.28 -5.50
N LEU A 73 2.08 -11.13 -4.52
CA LEU A 73 1.60 -9.80 -4.11
C LEU A 73 2.71 -9.01 -3.42
N ARG A 74 3.48 -9.67 -2.54
CA ARG A 74 4.63 -9.09 -1.87
C ARG A 74 5.68 -8.58 -2.86
N GLU A 75 6.05 -9.40 -3.83
CA GLU A 75 7.00 -9.03 -4.89
C GLU A 75 6.50 -7.83 -5.71
N ARG A 76 5.22 -7.81 -6.09
CA ARG A 76 4.63 -6.72 -6.86
C ARG A 76 4.60 -5.40 -6.10
N PHE A 77 4.20 -5.44 -4.83
CA PHE A 77 4.21 -4.23 -4.00
C PHE A 77 5.63 -3.76 -3.70
N GLY A 78 6.56 -4.67 -3.44
CA GLY A 78 7.98 -4.33 -3.30
C GLY A 78 8.53 -3.62 -4.54
N ALA A 79 8.33 -4.22 -5.73
CA ALA A 79 8.78 -3.62 -6.98
C ALA A 79 8.15 -2.24 -7.27
N MET A 80 6.88 -2.03 -6.88
CA MET A 80 6.23 -0.73 -6.96
C MET A 80 6.90 0.29 -6.04
N LEU A 81 7.12 -0.05 -4.77
CA LEU A 81 7.75 0.85 -3.80
C LEU A 81 9.19 1.19 -4.22
N ASP A 82 9.96 0.22 -4.70
CA ASP A 82 11.31 0.44 -5.25
C ASP A 82 11.30 1.35 -6.50
N HIS A 83 10.23 1.28 -7.31
CA HIS A 83 10.07 2.16 -8.46
C HIS A 83 9.77 3.60 -8.01
N LEU A 84 8.83 3.77 -7.07
CA LEU A 84 8.48 5.08 -6.52
C LEU A 84 9.66 5.73 -5.79
N GLU A 85 10.44 4.95 -5.03
CA GLU A 85 11.63 5.46 -4.34
C GLU A 85 12.68 5.98 -5.33
N ARG A 86 12.93 5.24 -6.42
CA ARG A 86 13.84 5.69 -7.48
C ARG A 86 13.34 6.96 -8.19
N GLN A 87 12.03 7.11 -8.35
CA GLN A 87 11.46 8.35 -8.90
C GLN A 87 11.62 9.53 -7.93
N ALA A 88 11.42 9.30 -6.63
CA ALA A 88 11.57 10.33 -5.61
C ALA A 88 13.04 10.78 -5.44
N THR A 89 14.00 9.89 -5.66
CA THR A 89 15.44 10.16 -5.50
C THR A 89 16.15 10.60 -6.79
N GLY A 90 15.69 10.13 -7.96
CA GLY A 90 16.28 10.45 -9.27
C GLY A 90 15.77 11.72 -9.93
N GLY A 91 14.85 12.46 -9.28
CA GLY A 91 14.31 13.74 -9.75
C GLY A 91 15.00 14.98 -9.18
N ALA A 92 16.19 14.83 -8.60
CA ALA A 92 17.01 15.92 -8.06
C ALA A 92 18.06 16.41 -9.06
#